data_AF-A0A0F9HSU9-F1
#
_entry.id   AF-A0A0F9HSU9-F1
#
_cell.length_a   1.000
_cell.length_b   1.000
_cell.length_c   1.000
_cell.angle_alpha   90.00
_cell.angle_beta   90.00
_cell.angle_gamma   90.00
#
_symmetry.space_group_name_H-M   'P 1'
#
loop_
_entity.id
_entity.type
_entity.pdbx_description
1 polymer ?
#
loop_
_entity_poly.entity_id
_entity_poly.type
_entity_poly.pdbx_seq_one_letter_code
_entity_poly.pdbx_strand_id
1 'polypeptide(L)'
;MKTSGVCLYSRFFTNDFKNLEVNLITPFFSAIFSFSEKIIAKKTPEILEMSELRFVFRVQDDFIFIILSDSSASLIFVTSRLSKIADEFFELFPDPSKLKDYQQIEEPKFDEIVDSLITGEEEIYMSKVFYKKIIDTFKELMYENEIVGAAIFTIQGNVIYTSLPNEILVSSLKELEIRYKVGALTLPEMYQRLENGQKVVSKVIDIPWKLDPLLIVILYDNTVPLGMAEVNLDKIAEKIINII
;
A
#
# COMPACT_ATOMS: atom_id res chain seq x y z
N MET A 1 -15.34 18.51 4.65
CA MET A 1 -16.41 18.40 3.63
C MET A 1 -15.99 19.11 2.36
N LYS A 2 -16.52 18.69 1.21
CA LYS A 2 -16.11 19.13 -0.12
C LYS A 2 -16.30 20.62 -0.37
N THR A 3 -17.40 21.20 0.11
CA THR A 3 -17.77 22.60 -0.13
C THR A 3 -17.23 23.55 0.94
N SER A 4 -17.23 23.14 2.21
CA SER A 4 -16.80 23.99 3.33
C SER A 4 -15.29 23.97 3.56
N GLY A 5 -14.58 22.95 3.08
CA GLY A 5 -13.16 22.77 3.35
C GLY A 5 -12.85 22.55 4.83
N VAL A 6 -13.83 22.17 5.65
CA VAL A 6 -13.60 21.90 7.08
C VAL A 6 -13.15 20.46 7.29
N CYS A 7 -12.13 20.31 8.14
CA CYS A 7 -11.69 19.02 8.67
C CYS A 7 -12.69 18.51 9.72
N LEU A 8 -13.30 17.35 9.47
CA LEU A 8 -14.14 16.68 10.46
C LEU A 8 -13.36 15.67 11.30
N TYR A 9 -12.28 15.14 10.75
CA TYR A 9 -11.49 14.10 11.37
C TYR A 9 -10.05 14.17 10.87
N SER A 10 -9.10 14.04 11.79
CA SER A 10 -7.69 13.95 11.47
C SER A 10 -6.98 13.05 12.45
N ARG A 11 -6.10 12.19 11.94
CA ARG A 11 -5.29 11.29 12.73
C ARG A 11 -3.87 11.23 12.16
N PHE A 12 -2.87 11.17 13.03
CA PHE A 12 -1.46 11.18 12.66
C PHE A 12 -0.78 9.90 13.13
N PHE A 13 -0.12 9.21 12.19
CA PHE A 13 0.55 7.93 12.44
C PHE A 13 2.07 8.04 12.56
N THR A 14 2.65 9.16 12.11
CA THR A 14 4.08 9.42 12.17
C THR A 14 4.35 10.74 12.92
N ASN A 15 5.56 10.87 13.46
CA ASN A 15 5.97 12.09 14.15
C ASN A 15 6.25 13.24 13.19
N ASP A 16 6.57 12.93 11.93
CA ASP A 16 7.01 13.90 10.92
C ASP A 16 5.93 14.92 10.58
N PHE A 17 4.66 14.56 10.79
CA PHE A 17 3.51 15.41 10.49
C PHE A 17 2.72 15.85 11.74
N LYS A 18 3.25 15.64 12.96
CA LYS A 18 2.52 16.03 14.19
C LYS A 18 2.25 17.53 14.30
N ASN A 19 3.06 18.36 13.66
CA ASN A 19 2.92 19.82 13.66
C ASN A 19 2.18 20.35 12.42
N LEU A 20 1.61 19.46 11.61
CA LEU A 20 0.92 19.84 10.39
C LEU A 20 -0.42 20.50 10.74
N GLU A 21 -0.59 21.78 10.42
CA GLU A 21 -1.84 22.50 10.66
C GLU A 21 -2.93 22.05 9.66
N VAL A 22 -3.77 21.11 10.07
CA VAL A 22 -4.85 20.53 9.23
C VAL A 22 -5.83 21.60 8.71
N ASN A 23 -6.03 22.66 9.50
CA ASN A 23 -6.89 23.78 9.15
C ASN A 23 -6.33 24.65 8.00
N LEU A 24 -5.04 24.58 7.70
CA LEU A 24 -4.44 25.23 6.52
C LEU A 24 -4.53 24.35 5.27
N ILE A 25 -4.53 23.04 5.46
CA ILE A 25 -4.48 22.04 4.37
C ILE A 25 -5.86 21.78 3.79
N THR A 26 -6.88 21.75 4.63
CA THR A 26 -8.24 21.45 4.18
C THR A 26 -8.84 22.52 3.24
N PRO A 27 -8.60 23.84 3.45
CA PRO A 27 -8.92 24.87 2.43
C PRO A 27 -8.13 24.71 1.13
N PHE A 28 -6.86 24.33 1.21
CA PHE A 28 -6.03 24.08 0.02
C PHE A 28 -6.62 22.97 -0.85
N PHE A 29 -7.08 21.86 -0.26
CA PHE A 29 -7.75 20.81 -1.00
C PHE A 29 -9.10 21.26 -1.57
N SER A 30 -9.93 21.97 -0.80
CA SER A 30 -11.19 22.51 -1.33
C SER A 30 -10.96 23.38 -2.58
N ALA A 31 -9.90 24.20 -2.58
CA ALA A 31 -9.51 25.00 -3.73
C ALA A 31 -9.07 24.13 -4.93
N ILE A 32 -8.26 23.09 -4.72
CA ILE A 32 -7.84 22.15 -5.78
C ILE A 32 -9.05 21.43 -6.38
N PHE A 33 -9.98 20.96 -5.56
CA PHE A 33 -11.19 20.28 -6.03
C PHE A 33 -12.07 21.22 -6.83
N SER A 34 -12.30 22.43 -6.32
CA SER A 34 -13.06 23.49 -7.02
C SER A 34 -12.42 23.87 -8.37
N PHE A 35 -11.09 23.95 -8.42
CA PHE A 35 -10.36 24.20 -9.66
C PHE A 35 -10.53 23.03 -10.65
N SER A 36 -10.36 21.81 -10.18
CA SER A 36 -10.45 20.60 -11.01
C SER A 36 -11.85 20.42 -11.60
N GLU A 37 -12.91 20.68 -10.83
CA GLU A 37 -14.29 20.62 -11.31
C GLU A 37 -14.57 21.63 -12.43
N LYS A 38 -14.04 22.85 -12.30
CA LYS A 38 -14.26 23.93 -13.27
C LYS A 38 -13.48 23.73 -14.57
N ILE A 39 -12.29 23.15 -14.50
CA ILE A 39 -11.36 23.07 -15.63
C ILE A 39 -11.40 21.70 -16.33
N ILE A 40 -11.51 20.61 -15.58
CA ILE A 40 -11.26 19.25 -16.08
C ILE A 40 -12.57 18.46 -16.30
N ALA A 41 -13.73 19.12 -16.15
CA ALA A 41 -15.06 18.55 -16.38
C ALA A 41 -15.28 17.22 -15.63
N LYS A 42 -15.74 17.33 -14.37
CA LYS A 42 -16.19 16.23 -13.50
C LYS A 42 -15.16 15.22 -13.00
N LYS A 43 -13.86 15.35 -13.32
CA LYS A 43 -12.83 14.52 -12.67
C LYS A 43 -12.35 15.17 -11.37
N THR A 44 -12.74 14.58 -10.25
CA THR A 44 -12.12 14.86 -8.95
C THR A 44 -10.69 14.31 -8.97
N PRO A 45 -9.70 15.02 -8.41
CA PRO A 45 -8.37 14.46 -8.24
C PRO A 45 -8.46 13.17 -7.42
N GLU A 46 -7.89 12.08 -7.94
CA GLU A 46 -7.73 10.83 -7.19
C GLU A 46 -6.39 10.82 -6.47
N ILE A 47 -5.37 11.48 -7.05
CA ILE A 47 -4.00 11.49 -6.53
C ILE A 47 -3.38 12.87 -6.77
N LEU A 48 -2.65 13.38 -5.77
CA LEU A 48 -1.76 14.54 -5.90
C LEU A 48 -0.37 14.15 -5.38
N GLU A 49 0.62 14.13 -6.27
CA GLU A 49 2.02 13.90 -5.91
C GLU A 49 2.74 15.23 -5.69
N MET A 50 3.45 15.33 -4.57
CA MET A 50 4.23 16.50 -4.16
C MET A 50 5.60 16.05 -3.66
N SER A 51 6.55 15.91 -4.58
CA SER A 51 7.89 15.36 -4.28
C SER A 51 7.78 13.93 -3.73
N GLU A 52 8.39 13.66 -2.57
CA GLU A 52 8.35 12.36 -1.88
C GLU A 52 7.01 12.08 -1.19
N LEU A 53 6.07 13.03 -1.20
CA LEU A 53 4.76 12.89 -0.59
C LEU A 53 3.67 12.65 -1.63
N ARG A 54 2.68 11.83 -1.24
CA ARG A 54 1.51 11.54 -2.05
C ARG A 54 0.25 11.73 -1.20
N PHE A 55 -0.69 12.50 -1.74
CA PHE A 55 -2.07 12.54 -1.25
C PHE A 55 -2.93 11.64 -2.13
N VAL A 56 -3.64 10.72 -1.51
CA VAL A 56 -4.65 9.88 -2.16
C VAL A 56 -6.02 10.33 -1.68
N PHE A 57 -6.90 10.62 -2.62
CA PHE A 57 -8.24 11.13 -2.36
C PHE A 57 -9.30 10.10 -2.69
N ARG A 58 -10.34 10.06 -1.88
CA ARG A 58 -11.61 9.40 -2.20
C ARG A 58 -12.73 10.38 -1.91
N VAL A 59 -13.58 10.59 -2.91
CA VAL A 59 -14.81 11.36 -2.75
C VAL A 59 -15.97 10.38 -2.65
N GLN A 60 -16.75 10.52 -1.59
CA GLN A 60 -17.98 9.76 -1.40
C GLN A 60 -19.01 10.74 -0.83
N ASP A 61 -20.10 10.92 -1.57
CA ASP A 61 -21.08 11.99 -1.36
C ASP A 61 -20.39 13.37 -1.23
N ASP A 62 -20.65 14.13 -0.16
CA ASP A 62 -20.06 15.45 0.11
C ASP A 62 -18.76 15.39 0.94
N PHE A 63 -18.22 14.19 1.15
CA PHE A 63 -17.02 13.97 1.95
C PHE A 63 -15.80 13.72 1.07
N ILE A 64 -14.68 14.31 1.47
CA ILE A 64 -13.37 14.04 0.89
C ILE A 64 -12.56 13.32 1.97
N PHE A 65 -12.21 12.08 1.70
CA PHE A 65 -11.28 11.30 2.51
C PHE A 65 -9.90 11.41 1.89
N ILE A 66 -8.88 11.56 2.75
CA ILE A 66 -7.51 11.81 2.32
C ILE A 66 -6.55 10.99 3.18
N ILE A 67 -5.64 10.26 2.55
CA ILE A 67 -4.42 9.77 3.20
C ILE A 67 -3.23 10.50 2.58
N LEU A 68 -2.37 11.02 3.46
CA LEU A 68 -1.03 11.48 3.13
C LEU A 68 -0.04 10.36 3.46
N SER A 69 0.76 9.96 2.47
CA SER A 69 1.81 8.96 2.64
C SER A 69 3.08 9.38 1.92
N ASP A 70 4.19 8.71 2.24
CA ASP A 70 5.36 8.71 1.37
C ASP A 70 5.02 8.07 0.01
N SER A 71 5.69 8.50 -1.04
CA SER A 71 5.54 8.02 -2.42
C SER A 71 5.92 6.54 -2.60
N SER A 72 6.70 5.98 -1.67
CA SER A 72 7.04 4.57 -1.56
C SER A 72 5.91 3.69 -1.05
N ALA A 73 4.90 4.26 -0.38
CA ALA A 73 3.72 3.51 0.01
C ALA A 73 2.95 3.04 -1.24
N SER A 74 2.51 1.78 -1.24
CA SER A 74 1.72 1.23 -2.34
C SER A 74 0.40 2.00 -2.49
N LEU A 75 0.13 2.49 -3.70
CA LEU A 75 -1.11 3.18 -4.01
C LEU A 75 -2.31 2.25 -3.86
N ILE A 76 -2.22 0.96 -4.23
CA ILE A 76 -3.33 0.01 -4.02
C ILE A 76 -3.61 -0.11 -2.52
N PHE A 77 -2.58 -0.26 -1.70
CA PHE A 77 -2.73 -0.34 -0.25
C PHE A 77 -3.44 0.89 0.29
N VAL A 78 -2.90 2.08 0.01
CA VAL A 78 -3.45 3.34 0.51
C VAL A 78 -4.88 3.53 0.04
N THR A 79 -5.17 3.24 -1.24
CA THR A 79 -6.52 3.34 -1.81
C THR A 79 -7.48 2.35 -1.15
N SER A 80 -7.03 1.12 -0.87
CA SER A 80 -7.83 0.11 -0.16
C SER A 80 -8.13 0.54 1.27
N ARG A 81 -7.15 1.06 2.01
CA ARG A 81 -7.38 1.58 3.38
C ARG A 81 -8.32 2.76 3.37
N LEU A 82 -8.11 3.72 2.48
CA LEU A 82 -8.97 4.87 2.33
C LEU A 82 -10.42 4.48 2.02
N SER A 83 -10.59 3.43 1.21
CA SER A 83 -11.89 2.88 0.88
C SER A 83 -12.58 2.28 2.10
N LYS A 84 -11.89 1.39 2.83
CA LYS A 84 -12.43 0.78 4.06
C LYS A 84 -12.76 1.84 5.12
N ILE A 85 -11.89 2.82 5.32
CA ILE A 85 -12.13 3.93 6.26
C ILE A 85 -13.38 4.73 5.89
N ALA A 86 -13.57 5.01 4.59
CA ALA A 86 -14.77 5.70 4.13
C ALA A 86 -16.03 4.86 4.40
N ASP A 87 -16.00 3.56 4.10
CA ASP A 87 -17.13 2.67 4.33
C ASP A 87 -17.49 2.59 5.84
N GLU A 88 -16.51 2.35 6.71
CA GLU A 88 -16.67 2.35 8.18
C GLU A 88 -17.18 3.69 8.73
N PHE A 89 -16.75 4.80 8.15
CA PHE A 89 -17.25 6.13 8.52
C PHE A 89 -18.76 6.24 8.28
N PHE A 90 -19.26 5.80 7.12
CA PHE A 90 -20.70 5.86 6.83
C PHE A 90 -21.50 4.80 7.60
N GLU A 91 -20.88 3.70 8.02
CA GLU A 91 -21.52 2.74 8.94
C GLU A 91 -21.71 3.33 10.34
N LEU A 92 -20.70 4.03 10.87
CA LEU A 92 -20.77 4.69 12.18
C LEU A 92 -21.63 5.96 12.16
N PHE A 93 -21.62 6.68 11.05
CA PHE A 93 -22.36 7.93 10.85
C PHE A 93 -23.37 7.79 9.69
N PRO A 94 -24.43 6.96 9.85
CA PRO A 94 -25.38 6.63 8.78
C PRO A 94 -26.26 7.80 8.33
N ASP A 95 -26.28 8.89 9.11
CA ASP A 95 -26.91 10.15 8.74
C ASP A 95 -25.89 11.30 8.78
N PRO A 96 -25.06 11.44 7.73
CA PRO A 96 -23.99 12.43 7.68
C PRO A 96 -24.52 13.87 7.68
N SER A 97 -25.80 14.09 7.36
CA SER A 97 -26.43 15.42 7.39
C SER A 97 -26.51 16.01 8.80
N LYS A 98 -26.38 15.16 9.83
CA LYS A 98 -26.32 15.58 11.23
C LYS A 98 -24.92 16.02 11.66
N LEU A 99 -23.89 15.71 10.88
CA LEU A 99 -22.54 16.18 11.13
C LEU A 99 -22.49 17.66 10.77
N LYS A 100 -22.33 18.51 11.79
CA LYS A 100 -22.25 19.95 11.56
C LYS A 100 -20.88 20.29 10.98
N ASP A 101 -20.86 21.16 9.98
CA ASP A 101 -19.67 21.61 9.23
C ASP A 101 -18.50 22.12 10.10
N TYR A 102 -18.70 22.39 11.39
CA TYR A 102 -17.73 23.01 12.29
C TYR A 102 -17.31 22.14 13.49
N GLN A 103 -17.81 20.90 13.60
CA GLN A 103 -17.42 20.00 14.69
C GLN A 103 -16.43 18.96 14.20
N GLN A 104 -15.25 18.96 14.82
CA GLN A 104 -14.36 17.82 14.76
C GLN A 104 -15.04 16.65 15.50
N ILE A 105 -15.08 15.50 14.85
CA ILE A 105 -15.62 14.27 15.39
C ILE A 105 -14.59 13.71 16.37
N GLU A 106 -15.00 13.53 17.61
CA GLU A 106 -14.26 12.81 18.63
C GLU A 106 -15.00 11.51 18.93
N GLU A 107 -14.68 10.45 18.18
CA GLU A 107 -15.29 9.12 18.36
C GLU A 107 -14.18 8.09 18.55
N PRO A 108 -13.89 7.69 19.81
CA PRO A 108 -12.82 6.74 20.12
C PRO A 108 -12.94 5.40 19.38
N LYS A 109 -14.15 4.93 19.07
CA LYS A 109 -14.32 3.70 18.29
C LYS A 109 -13.84 3.86 16.86
N PHE A 110 -14.12 5.01 16.25
CA PHE A 110 -13.65 5.29 14.91
C PHE A 110 -12.13 5.40 14.87
N ASP A 111 -11.53 5.97 15.92
CA ASP A 111 -10.08 6.01 16.10
C ASP A 111 -9.44 4.62 16.12
N GLU A 112 -10.01 3.67 16.87
CA GLU A 112 -9.54 2.28 16.92
C GLU A 112 -9.67 1.58 15.56
N ILE A 113 -10.78 1.82 14.85
CA ILE A 113 -11.01 1.26 13.51
C ILE A 113 -9.98 1.80 12.52
N VAL A 114 -9.76 3.12 12.50
CA VAL A 114 -8.78 3.75 11.60
C VAL A 114 -7.37 3.28 11.94
N ASP A 115 -7.02 3.13 13.22
CA ASP A 115 -5.75 2.55 13.65
C ASP A 115 -5.55 1.13 13.11
N SER A 116 -6.52 0.25 13.34
CA SER A 116 -6.47 -1.14 12.89
C SER A 116 -6.32 -1.22 11.38
N LEU A 117 -7.08 -0.40 10.64
CA LEU A 117 -7.04 -0.38 9.18
C LEU A 117 -5.70 0.14 8.63
N ILE A 118 -5.16 1.21 9.20
CA ILE A 118 -3.89 1.81 8.72
C ILE A 118 -2.69 0.94 9.11
N THR A 119 -2.67 0.42 10.34
CA THR A 119 -1.59 -0.46 10.81
C THR A 119 -1.66 -1.86 10.20
N GLY A 120 -2.86 -2.28 9.75
CA GLY A 120 -3.10 -3.63 9.24
C GLY A 120 -2.97 -4.71 10.30
N GLU A 121 -3.13 -4.39 11.59
CA GLU A 121 -2.89 -5.30 12.71
C GLU A 121 -3.67 -6.62 12.61
N GLU A 122 -4.92 -6.59 12.17
CA GLU A 122 -5.72 -7.81 11.95
C GLU A 122 -5.17 -8.70 10.83
N GLU A 123 -4.68 -8.09 9.74
CA GLU A 123 -4.06 -8.79 8.61
C GLU A 123 -2.66 -9.33 8.97
N ILE A 124 -1.96 -8.66 9.89
CA ILE A 124 -0.64 -9.04 10.41
C ILE A 124 -0.74 -10.15 11.49
N TYR A 125 -1.78 -10.14 12.33
CA TYR A 125 -1.90 -11.07 13.46
C TYR A 125 -2.21 -12.51 13.00
N MET A 126 -3.16 -12.68 12.07
CA MET A 126 -3.49 -13.99 11.49
C MET A 126 -2.36 -14.59 10.65
N SER A 127 -1.32 -13.80 10.36
CA SER A 127 -0.33 -14.10 9.35
C SER A 127 1.11 -14.15 9.86
N LYS A 128 1.38 -13.66 11.07
CA LYS A 128 2.70 -13.69 11.73
C LYS A 128 3.29 -15.09 11.89
N VAL A 129 2.51 -16.10 12.25
CA VAL A 129 3.03 -17.48 12.42
C VAL A 129 3.34 -18.11 11.05
N PHE A 130 2.47 -17.87 10.08
CA PHE A 130 2.60 -18.39 8.72
C PHE A 130 3.78 -17.77 7.97
N TYR A 131 3.82 -16.44 7.90
CA TYR A 131 4.89 -15.72 7.21
C TYR A 131 6.24 -15.88 7.90
N LYS A 132 6.27 -16.18 9.21
CA LYS A 132 7.54 -16.38 9.91
C LYS A 132 8.43 -17.41 9.21
N LYS A 133 7.91 -18.56 8.80
CA LYS A 133 8.72 -19.58 8.11
C LYS A 133 9.25 -19.10 6.75
N ILE A 134 8.45 -18.31 6.02
CA ILE A 134 8.86 -17.71 4.74
C ILE A 134 9.94 -16.65 4.96
N ILE A 135 9.72 -15.78 5.94
CA ILE A 135 10.65 -14.72 6.34
C ILE A 135 11.97 -15.33 6.82
N ASP A 136 11.92 -16.40 7.61
CA ASP A 136 13.10 -17.11 8.09
C ASP A 136 13.85 -17.75 6.91
N THR A 137 13.14 -18.31 5.92
CA THR A 137 13.76 -18.80 4.66
C THR A 137 14.49 -17.67 3.93
N PHE A 138 13.91 -16.48 3.81
CA PHE A 138 14.60 -15.35 3.17
C PHE A 138 15.81 -14.87 3.97
N LYS A 139 15.71 -14.88 5.30
CA LYS A 139 16.85 -14.53 6.17
C LYS A 139 18.00 -15.52 6.05
N GLU A 140 17.70 -16.82 5.97
CA GLU A 140 18.70 -17.87 5.72
C GLU A 140 19.40 -17.65 4.38
N LEU A 141 18.63 -17.46 3.30
CA LEU A 141 19.19 -17.22 1.95
C LEU A 141 20.05 -15.95 1.89
N MET A 142 19.67 -14.88 2.60
CA MET A 142 20.50 -13.68 2.71
C MET A 142 21.76 -13.93 3.53
N TYR A 143 21.67 -14.68 4.63
CA TYR A 143 22.82 -15.03 5.46
C TYR A 143 23.84 -15.89 4.70
N GLU A 144 23.37 -16.76 3.82
CA GLU A 144 24.18 -17.60 2.94
C GLU A 144 24.69 -16.85 1.69
N ASN A 145 24.32 -15.57 1.53
CA ASN A 145 24.62 -14.73 0.36
C ASN A 145 24.08 -15.29 -0.97
N GLU A 146 23.02 -16.10 -0.92
CA GLU A 146 22.33 -16.57 -2.12
C GLU A 146 21.46 -15.48 -2.75
N ILE A 147 20.93 -14.58 -1.92
CA ILE A 147 20.15 -13.41 -2.33
C ILE A 147 20.64 -12.17 -1.58
N VAL A 148 20.44 -11.00 -2.17
CA VAL A 148 20.78 -9.70 -1.56
C VAL A 148 19.60 -9.18 -0.71
N GLY A 149 18.38 -9.44 -1.15
CA GLY A 149 17.18 -9.01 -0.46
C GLY A 149 15.92 -9.68 -0.99
N ALA A 150 14.84 -9.59 -0.25
CA ALA A 150 13.54 -10.13 -0.66
C ALA A 150 12.39 -9.31 -0.07
N ALA A 151 11.22 -9.41 -0.70
CA ALA A 151 9.98 -8.90 -0.18
C ALA A 151 8.81 -9.86 -0.43
N ILE A 152 7.79 -9.72 0.42
CA ILE A 152 6.51 -10.42 0.30
C ILE A 152 5.44 -9.35 0.29
N PHE A 153 4.62 -9.37 -0.76
CA PHE A 153 3.46 -8.51 -0.88
C PHE A 153 2.20 -9.35 -0.95
N THR A 154 1.08 -8.83 -0.42
CA THR A 154 -0.22 -9.30 -0.89
C THR A 154 -0.48 -8.73 -2.28
N ILE A 155 -1.36 -9.35 -3.06
CA ILE A 155 -1.77 -8.80 -4.37
C ILE A 155 -2.45 -7.42 -4.25
N GLN A 156 -2.92 -7.05 -3.06
CA GLN A 156 -3.44 -5.72 -2.73
C GLN A 156 -2.34 -4.71 -2.32
N GLY A 157 -1.07 -5.07 -2.40
CA GLY A 157 0.04 -4.17 -2.12
C GLY A 157 0.40 -3.99 -0.64
N ASN A 158 -0.14 -4.82 0.27
CA ASN A 158 0.35 -4.86 1.65
C ASN A 158 1.80 -5.37 1.65
N VAL A 159 2.72 -4.66 2.29
CA VAL A 159 4.08 -5.17 2.53
C VAL A 159 4.08 -6.04 3.78
N ILE A 160 4.17 -7.35 3.58
CA ILE A 160 4.26 -8.33 4.68
C ILE A 160 5.68 -8.36 5.24
N TYR A 161 6.67 -8.29 4.35
CA TYR A 161 8.07 -8.31 4.68
C TYR A 161 8.86 -7.63 3.55
N THR A 162 9.92 -6.92 3.88
CA THR A 162 10.90 -6.45 2.91
C THR A 162 12.27 -6.27 3.54
N SER A 163 13.30 -6.66 2.82
CA SER A 163 14.70 -6.25 3.01
C SER A 163 15.26 -5.56 1.77
N LEU A 164 14.41 -5.27 0.78
CA LEU A 164 14.82 -4.64 -0.48
C LEU A 164 15.24 -3.18 -0.25
N PRO A 165 16.25 -2.69 -1.00
CA PRO A 165 16.51 -1.25 -1.10
C PRO A 165 15.25 -0.48 -1.52
N ASN A 166 15.08 0.74 -1.00
CA ASN A 166 13.83 1.52 -1.17
C ASN A 166 13.46 1.71 -2.65
N GLU A 167 14.43 2.04 -3.51
CA GLU A 167 14.21 2.19 -4.95
C GLU A 167 13.61 0.91 -5.60
N ILE A 168 14.10 -0.26 -5.21
CA ILE A 168 13.63 -1.56 -5.71
C ILE A 168 12.25 -1.86 -5.15
N LEU A 169 12.02 -1.61 -3.86
CA LEU A 169 10.71 -1.75 -3.22
C LEU A 169 9.65 -0.90 -3.94
N VAL A 170 9.92 0.39 -4.14
CA VAL A 170 9.01 1.32 -4.84
C VAL A 170 8.73 0.81 -6.25
N SER A 171 9.77 0.40 -6.99
CA SER A 171 9.59 -0.12 -8.35
C SER A 171 8.73 -1.38 -8.38
N SER A 172 8.92 -2.29 -7.41
CA SER A 172 8.17 -3.55 -7.28
C SER A 172 6.70 -3.31 -6.92
N LEU A 173 6.42 -2.32 -6.08
CA LEU A 173 5.05 -1.93 -5.75
C LEU A 173 4.33 -1.30 -6.94
N LYS A 174 5.00 -0.43 -7.70
CA LYS A 174 4.46 0.13 -8.96
C LYS A 174 4.16 -0.96 -9.98
N GLU A 175 5.02 -1.97 -10.05
CA GLU A 175 4.88 -3.13 -10.92
C GLU A 175 3.62 -3.94 -10.55
N LEU A 176 3.44 -4.23 -9.26
CA LEU A 176 2.22 -4.84 -8.74
C LEU A 176 0.96 -3.99 -9.03
N GLU A 177 1.06 -2.67 -8.89
CA GLU A 177 -0.03 -1.73 -9.24
C GLU A 177 -0.44 -1.82 -10.70
N ILE A 178 0.53 -1.91 -11.60
CA ILE A 178 0.26 -2.08 -13.02
C ILE A 178 -0.44 -3.41 -13.25
N ARG A 179 0.07 -4.52 -12.69
CA ARG A 179 -0.56 -5.86 -12.81
C ARG A 179 -2.01 -5.84 -12.36
N TYR A 180 -2.28 -5.22 -11.21
CA TYR A 180 -3.62 -5.10 -10.66
C TYR A 180 -4.54 -4.28 -11.59
N LYS A 181 -4.10 -3.09 -12.03
CA LYS A 181 -4.89 -2.18 -12.88
C LYS A 181 -5.24 -2.78 -14.24
N VAL A 182 -4.32 -3.52 -14.85
CA VAL A 182 -4.53 -4.10 -16.18
C VAL A 182 -5.20 -5.48 -16.12
N GLY A 183 -5.57 -5.97 -14.93
CA GLY A 183 -6.12 -7.31 -14.73
C GLY A 183 -5.13 -8.42 -15.07
N ALA A 184 -3.83 -8.09 -15.20
CA ALA A 184 -2.76 -9.02 -15.52
C ALA A 184 -2.15 -9.64 -14.26
N LEU A 185 -2.97 -9.89 -13.23
CA LEU A 185 -2.57 -10.72 -12.09
C LEU A 185 -2.17 -12.14 -12.53
N THR A 186 -2.56 -12.55 -13.74
CA THR A 186 -2.16 -13.79 -14.39
C THR A 186 -0.72 -13.78 -14.92
N LEU A 187 0.01 -12.66 -14.88
CA LEU A 187 1.44 -12.62 -15.22
C LEU A 187 2.19 -13.30 -14.06
N PRO A 188 2.66 -14.55 -14.25
CA PRO A 188 3.12 -15.36 -13.13
C PRO A 188 4.43 -14.81 -12.59
N GLU A 189 5.29 -14.31 -13.49
CA GLU A 189 6.67 -13.95 -13.19
C GLU A 189 7.09 -12.67 -13.91
N MET A 190 8.06 -11.97 -13.32
CA MET A 190 8.81 -10.91 -13.99
C MET A 190 10.30 -11.04 -13.68
N TYR A 191 11.11 -10.69 -14.68
CA TYR A 191 12.56 -10.70 -14.63
C TYR A 191 13.10 -9.36 -15.09
N GLN A 192 13.84 -8.68 -14.24
CA GLN A 192 14.44 -7.39 -14.54
C GLN A 192 15.93 -7.40 -14.18
N ARG A 193 16.77 -6.96 -15.11
CA ARG A 193 18.18 -6.68 -14.85
C ARG A 193 18.36 -5.18 -14.64
N LEU A 194 18.99 -4.80 -13.53
CA LEU A 194 19.31 -3.41 -13.20
C LEU A 194 20.61 -2.98 -13.89
N GLU A 195 20.85 -1.67 -13.96
CA GLU A 195 22.06 -1.09 -14.58
C GLU A 195 23.35 -1.55 -13.90
N ASN A 196 23.32 -1.71 -12.57
CA ASN A 196 24.43 -2.24 -11.78
C ASN A 196 24.66 -3.77 -11.97
N GLY A 197 23.84 -4.41 -12.81
CA GLY A 197 23.91 -5.82 -13.13
C GLY A 197 23.15 -6.74 -12.17
N GLN A 198 22.62 -6.25 -11.05
CA GLN A 198 21.74 -7.02 -10.17
C GLN A 198 20.45 -7.42 -10.89
N LYS A 199 19.73 -8.40 -10.32
CA LYS A 199 18.49 -8.91 -10.92
C LYS A 199 17.36 -8.87 -9.91
N VAL A 200 16.26 -8.24 -10.28
CA VAL A 200 15.01 -8.29 -9.54
C VAL A 200 14.12 -9.29 -10.27
N VAL A 201 13.69 -10.32 -9.55
CA VAL A 201 12.77 -11.31 -10.08
C VAL A 201 11.57 -11.41 -9.15
N SER A 202 10.37 -11.56 -9.70
CA SER A 202 9.15 -11.65 -8.92
C SER A 202 8.26 -12.77 -9.42
N LYS A 203 7.53 -13.40 -8.50
CA LYS A 203 6.59 -14.50 -8.81
C LYS A 203 5.35 -14.40 -7.95
N VAL A 204 4.18 -14.59 -8.56
CA VAL A 204 2.93 -14.78 -7.83
C VAL A 204 2.85 -16.23 -7.37
N ILE A 205 2.59 -16.44 -6.08
CA ILE A 205 2.42 -17.75 -5.46
C ILE A 205 0.99 -17.89 -4.94
N ASP A 206 0.31 -18.93 -5.41
CA ASP A 206 -1.01 -19.33 -4.93
C ASP A 206 -0.84 -20.31 -3.76
N ILE A 207 -1.52 -20.03 -2.64
CA ILE A 207 -1.47 -20.86 -1.45
C ILE A 207 -2.85 -21.54 -1.28
N PRO A 208 -2.96 -22.88 -1.35
CA PRO A 208 -4.24 -23.59 -1.51
C PRO A 208 -5.36 -23.27 -0.49
N TRP A 209 -5.06 -23.04 0.79
CA TRP A 209 -6.05 -22.68 1.83
C TRP A 209 -6.17 -21.17 2.07
N LYS A 210 -5.44 -20.35 1.32
CA LYS A 210 -5.49 -18.89 1.44
C LYS A 210 -6.26 -18.31 0.26
N LEU A 211 -7.19 -17.41 0.56
CA LEU A 211 -8.04 -16.77 -0.45
C LEU A 211 -7.25 -15.86 -1.40
N ASP A 212 -6.17 -15.25 -0.91
CA ASP A 212 -5.38 -14.27 -1.67
C ASP A 212 -3.95 -14.77 -1.97
N PRO A 213 -3.54 -14.76 -3.25
CA PRO A 213 -2.16 -15.00 -3.67
C PRO A 213 -1.18 -14.01 -3.05
N LEU A 214 0.10 -14.38 -3.03
CA LEU A 214 1.20 -13.50 -2.63
C LEU A 214 2.10 -13.20 -3.82
N LEU A 215 2.68 -12.01 -3.86
CA LEU A 215 3.79 -11.69 -4.74
C LEU A 215 5.08 -11.79 -3.92
N ILE A 216 5.99 -12.68 -4.32
CA ILE A 216 7.36 -12.69 -3.82
C ILE A 216 8.26 -11.92 -4.77
N VAL A 217 9.18 -11.14 -4.22
CA VAL A 217 10.19 -10.41 -4.99
C VAL A 217 11.56 -10.71 -4.40
N ILE A 218 12.53 -11.04 -5.24
CA ILE A 218 13.88 -11.42 -4.86
C ILE A 218 14.88 -10.57 -5.63
N LEU A 219 15.84 -10.02 -4.90
CA LEU A 219 16.99 -9.32 -5.44
C LEU A 219 18.22 -10.23 -5.39
N TYR A 220 18.78 -10.52 -6.56
CA TYR A 220 20.04 -11.25 -6.71
C TYR A 220 21.19 -10.30 -7.05
N ASP A 221 22.39 -10.70 -6.63
CA ASP A 221 23.62 -9.98 -6.94
C ASP A 221 23.95 -10.02 -8.45
N ASN A 222 24.82 -9.12 -8.90
CA ASN A 222 25.28 -9.01 -10.26
C ASN A 222 26.04 -10.26 -10.75
N THR A 223 26.56 -11.07 -9.84
CA THR A 223 27.29 -12.31 -10.11
C THR A 223 26.37 -13.45 -10.52
N VAL A 224 25.10 -13.43 -10.11
CA VAL A 224 24.14 -14.52 -10.38
C VAL A 224 23.62 -14.41 -11.82
N PRO A 225 23.79 -15.42 -12.69
CA PRO A 225 23.22 -15.42 -14.03
C PRO A 225 21.68 -15.40 -13.98
N LEU A 226 21.03 -14.75 -14.96
CA LEU A 226 19.57 -14.60 -14.96
C LEU A 226 18.83 -15.94 -14.94
N GLY A 227 19.28 -16.93 -15.72
CA GLY A 227 18.67 -18.26 -15.72
C GLY A 227 18.83 -19.00 -14.37
N MET A 228 19.88 -18.71 -13.60
CA MET A 228 20.01 -19.26 -12.24
C MET A 228 19.07 -18.56 -11.26
N ALA A 229 18.86 -17.25 -11.42
CA ALA A 229 17.88 -16.51 -10.64
C ALA A 229 16.45 -17.04 -10.87
N GLU A 230 16.11 -17.37 -12.12
CA GLU A 230 14.85 -18.02 -12.49
C GLU A 230 14.68 -19.38 -11.81
N VAL A 231 15.64 -20.29 -11.98
CA VAL A 231 15.59 -21.63 -11.37
C VAL A 231 15.52 -21.54 -9.84
N ASN A 232 16.23 -20.58 -9.22
CA ASN A 232 16.21 -20.41 -7.77
C ASN A 232 14.88 -19.80 -7.29
N LEU A 233 14.28 -18.88 -8.05
CA LEU A 233 12.95 -18.34 -7.74
C LEU A 233 11.91 -19.45 -7.68
N ASP A 234 11.95 -20.39 -8.62
CA ASP A 234 11.05 -21.55 -8.65
C ASP A 234 11.24 -22.44 -7.42
N LYS A 235 12.49 -22.79 -7.09
CA LYS A 235 12.80 -23.58 -5.89
C LYS A 235 12.32 -22.90 -4.62
N ILE A 236 12.48 -21.59 -4.53
CA ILE A 236 12.04 -20.80 -3.38
C ILE A 236 10.51 -20.79 -3.32
N ALA A 237 9.83 -20.57 -4.44
CA ALA A 237 8.37 -20.61 -4.53
C ALA A 237 7.83 -21.99 -4.12
N GLU A 238 8.41 -23.08 -4.62
CA GLU A 238 8.06 -24.45 -4.24
C GLU A 238 8.32 -24.71 -2.75
N LYS A 239 9.48 -24.30 -2.23
CA LYS A 239 9.80 -24.41 -0.80
C LYS A 239 8.75 -23.66 0.03
N ILE A 240 8.35 -22.47 -0.39
CA ILE A 240 7.32 -21.67 0.28
C ILE A 240 5.96 -22.36 0.24
N ILE A 241 5.54 -22.91 -0.90
CA ILE A 241 4.27 -23.64 -1.05
C ILE A 241 4.25 -24.89 -0.18
N ASN A 242 5.40 -25.56 -0.01
CA ASN A 242 5.54 -26.80 0.78
C ASN A 242 5.79 -26.57 2.29
N ILE A 243 5.98 -25.33 2.74
CA ILE A 243 6.36 -25.00 4.13
C ILE A 243 5.20 -25.12 5.14
N ILE A 244 4.03 -24.60 4.80
CA ILE A 244 2.96 -25.22 4.01
C ILE A 244 2.19 -26.42 4.55
#